data_AF-A0A959YQZ3-F1
#
_entry.id   AF-A0A959YQZ3-F1
#
_cell.length_a   1.000
_cell.length_b   1.000
_cell.length_c   1.000
_cell.angle_alpha   90.00
_cell.angle_beta   90.00
_cell.angle_gamma   90.00
#
_symmetry.space_group_name_H-M   'P 1'
#
loop_
_entity.id
_entity.type
_entity.pdbx_description
1 polymer ?
#
loop_
_entity_poly.entity_id
_entity_poly.type
_entity_poly.pdbx_seq_one_letter_code
_entity_poly.pdbx_strand_id
1 'polypeptide(L)'
;MQTFSFISHPVLSLHEVIPSIIPGIEKVISIHYEKSLQKWAGALTEKRKSGYEMKSLEISGIFPILKKYTEDNSPFSWHSRQNLPFDIELKKKNPEINIFTELENVVLLLRIPDEETHLNALVFIFLNENPANFGITNNINPLTTDNKNIIAYILRNTILTIIRDHHLNQQVLRTNNQKTRLAFNKVENLKAEIKTTRENYGLSLVKLCMQYVKDYSKKNGHQFVLSSSAIEKIKEFKGELSHIELMIKDTVAYLENLFFDMEGEIEIQEMHLQFDAREKDTGRTISTPEQNDKYAKTIQLLDKLEEAALKVKTRNLRMTGSIVGNACQTPVSAPAITDALSNHKSRIRYLIKMYPEKWTTIQHEFRPVKNILREER
;
A
#
# COMPACT_ATOMS: atom_id res chain seq x y z
N MET A 1 14.60 -13.97 -0.98
CA MET A 1 13.51 -13.22 -1.65
C MET A 1 12.24 -14.01 -1.42
N GLN A 2 11.29 -13.51 -0.64
CA GLN A 2 10.06 -14.25 -0.31
C GLN A 2 9.03 -14.04 -1.43
N THR A 3 8.63 -15.12 -2.09
CA THR A 3 7.56 -15.13 -3.10
C THR A 3 6.31 -15.76 -2.49
N PHE A 4 5.13 -15.33 -2.93
CA PHE A 4 3.89 -16.03 -2.55
C PHE A 4 3.95 -17.48 -3.01
N SER A 5 3.56 -18.41 -2.13
CA SER A 5 3.55 -19.85 -2.40
C SER A 5 2.64 -20.22 -3.57
N PHE A 6 1.64 -19.39 -3.88
CA PHE A 6 0.68 -19.62 -4.97
C PHE A 6 1.09 -19.01 -6.34
N ILE A 7 2.35 -18.60 -6.48
CA ILE A 7 2.90 -18.16 -7.77
C ILE A 7 3.30 -19.35 -8.64
N SER A 8 3.75 -20.45 -8.03
CA SER A 8 4.14 -21.68 -8.71
C SER A 8 2.91 -22.53 -9.09
N HIS A 9 3.14 -23.68 -9.73
CA HIS A 9 2.06 -24.59 -10.10
C HIS A 9 1.37 -25.17 -8.84
N PRO A 10 0.02 -25.21 -8.78
CA PRO A 10 -0.71 -25.61 -7.56
C PRO A 10 -0.33 -27.00 -7.05
N VAL A 11 -0.03 -27.93 -7.96
CA VAL A 11 0.40 -29.29 -7.60
C VAL A 11 1.72 -29.31 -6.82
N LEU A 12 2.62 -28.33 -7.03
CA LEU A 12 3.86 -28.24 -6.26
C LEU A 12 3.61 -27.87 -4.80
N SER A 13 2.60 -27.05 -4.51
CA SER A 13 2.22 -26.72 -3.13
C SER A 13 1.75 -27.95 -2.34
N LEU A 14 1.22 -28.97 -3.03
CA LEU A 14 0.80 -30.22 -2.40
C LEU A 14 1.98 -30.99 -1.79
N HIS A 15 3.19 -30.82 -2.32
CA HIS A 15 4.38 -31.49 -1.79
C HIS A 15 4.79 -31.00 -0.40
N GLU A 16 4.42 -29.77 -0.03
CA GLU A 16 4.62 -29.23 1.31
C GLU A 16 3.44 -29.59 2.22
N VAL A 17 2.22 -29.53 1.68
CA VAL A 17 1.00 -29.67 2.47
C VAL A 17 0.67 -31.13 2.80
N ILE A 18 0.78 -32.04 1.85
CA ILE A 18 0.40 -33.46 2.03
C ILE A 18 1.17 -34.12 3.19
N PRO A 19 2.50 -33.98 3.33
CA PRO A 19 3.25 -34.51 4.48
C PRO A 19 2.86 -33.92 5.84
N SER A 20 2.25 -32.73 5.87
CA SER A 20 1.76 -32.12 7.12
C SER A 20 0.35 -32.56 7.50
N ILE A 21 -0.48 -32.92 6.51
CA ILE A 21 -1.86 -33.38 6.74
C ILE A 21 -1.90 -34.85 7.13
N ILE A 22 -1.06 -35.68 6.52
CA ILE A 22 -1.11 -37.14 6.72
C ILE A 22 0.15 -37.63 7.45
N PRO A 23 0.01 -38.25 8.62
CA PRO A 23 1.12 -38.93 9.28
C PRO A 23 1.51 -40.20 8.51
N GLY A 24 2.81 -40.49 8.45
CA GLY A 24 3.31 -41.76 7.90
C GLY A 24 3.45 -41.82 6.38
N ILE A 25 3.48 -40.68 5.69
CA ILE A 25 3.82 -40.64 4.26
C ILE A 25 5.31 -40.97 4.07
N GLU A 26 5.58 -41.92 3.17
CA GLU A 26 6.95 -42.27 2.76
C GLU A 26 7.43 -41.33 1.65
N LYS A 27 6.63 -41.20 0.58
CA LYS A 27 6.92 -40.33 -0.55
C LYS A 27 5.66 -39.84 -1.25
N VAL A 28 5.75 -38.68 -1.90
CA VAL A 28 4.73 -38.10 -2.77
C VAL A 28 5.37 -37.85 -4.13
N ILE A 29 4.75 -38.35 -5.18
CA ILE A 29 5.15 -38.07 -6.56
C ILE A 29 4.01 -37.31 -7.22
N SER A 30 4.31 -36.19 -7.87
CA SER A 30 3.34 -35.53 -8.73
C SER A 30 3.85 -35.41 -10.15
N ILE A 31 2.90 -35.46 -11.09
CA ILE A 31 3.13 -35.27 -12.53
C ILE A 31 2.08 -34.27 -13.01
N HIS A 32 2.53 -33.18 -13.60
CA HIS A 32 1.67 -32.11 -14.07
C HIS A 32 2.24 -31.45 -15.33
N TYR A 33 1.38 -30.75 -16.05
CA TYR A 33 1.78 -30.01 -17.24
C TYR A 33 2.30 -28.63 -16.84
N GLU A 34 3.58 -28.36 -17.12
CA GLU A 34 4.19 -27.08 -16.83
C GLU A 34 4.10 -26.15 -18.04
N LYS A 35 3.26 -25.12 -17.94
CA LYS A 35 2.95 -24.19 -19.04
C LYS A 35 4.15 -23.36 -19.48
N SER A 36 5.00 -22.94 -18.55
CA SER A 36 6.21 -22.14 -18.82
C SER A 36 7.20 -22.88 -19.72
N LEU A 37 7.26 -24.21 -19.60
CA LEU A 37 8.20 -25.06 -20.33
C LEU A 37 7.52 -25.93 -21.41
N GLN A 38 6.19 -25.81 -21.56
CA GLN A 38 5.34 -26.61 -22.44
C GLN A 38 5.60 -28.12 -22.39
N LYS A 39 5.93 -28.62 -21.19
CA LYS A 39 6.31 -30.02 -20.99
C LYS A 39 5.67 -30.58 -19.73
N TRP A 40 5.56 -31.90 -19.68
CA TRP A 40 5.21 -32.59 -18.46
C TRP A 40 6.41 -32.58 -17.50
N ALA A 41 6.17 -32.12 -16.28
CA ALA A 41 7.14 -32.07 -15.21
C ALA A 41 6.74 -33.03 -14.08
N GLY A 42 7.74 -33.64 -13.44
CA GLY A 42 7.56 -34.47 -12.26
C GLY A 42 8.20 -33.84 -11.04
N ALA A 43 7.61 -34.08 -9.87
CA ALA A 43 8.23 -33.75 -8.59
C ALA A 43 8.12 -34.93 -7.62
N LEU A 44 9.14 -35.13 -6.79
CA LEU A 44 9.23 -36.14 -5.75
C LEU A 44 9.49 -35.46 -4.42
N THR A 45 8.69 -35.77 -3.41
CA THR A 45 8.99 -35.48 -2.01
C THR A 45 9.15 -36.78 -1.27
N GLU A 46 10.27 -36.96 -0.57
CA GLU A 46 10.58 -38.20 0.14
C GLU A 46 10.97 -37.90 1.60
N LYS A 47 10.55 -38.78 2.51
CA LYS A 47 10.90 -38.71 3.92
C LYS A 47 12.36 -39.11 4.13
N ARG A 48 13.14 -38.23 4.74
CA ARG A 48 14.51 -38.46 5.20
C ARG A 48 14.62 -38.32 6.71
N LYS A 49 15.80 -38.62 7.27
CA LYS A 49 16.07 -38.57 8.73
C LYS A 49 15.79 -37.20 9.35
N SER A 50 15.89 -36.11 8.59
CA SER A 50 15.75 -34.71 9.04
C SER A 50 14.43 -34.04 8.61
N GLY A 51 13.53 -34.73 7.91
CA GLY A 51 12.30 -34.14 7.36
C GLY A 51 11.99 -34.62 5.95
N TYR A 52 11.21 -33.83 5.20
CA TYR A 52 10.87 -34.13 3.81
C TYR A 52 11.73 -33.29 2.85
N GLU A 53 12.32 -33.93 1.84
CA GLU A 53 13.09 -33.25 0.80
C GLU A 53 12.37 -33.37 -0.55
N MET A 54 12.23 -32.24 -1.25
CA MET A 54 11.65 -32.16 -2.59
C MET A 54 12.73 -32.17 -3.67
N LYS A 55 12.50 -32.92 -4.75
CA LYS A 55 13.36 -33.02 -5.93
C LYS A 55 12.52 -32.98 -7.20
N SER A 56 13.09 -32.43 -8.26
CA SER A 56 12.50 -32.52 -9.60
C SER A 56 12.75 -33.92 -10.19
N LEU A 57 11.76 -34.47 -10.89
CA LEU A 57 11.83 -35.75 -11.60
C LEU A 57 11.76 -35.50 -13.10
N GLU A 58 12.69 -36.09 -13.84
CA GLU A 58 12.62 -36.15 -15.29
C GLU A 58 11.68 -37.30 -15.72
N ILE A 59 10.55 -36.95 -16.35
CA ILE A 59 9.49 -37.92 -16.67
C ILE A 59 9.33 -38.20 -18.17
N SER A 60 10.18 -37.58 -19.02
CA SER A 60 10.09 -37.66 -20.47
C SER A 60 10.08 -39.11 -21.00
N GLY A 61 10.88 -40.01 -20.41
CA GLY A 61 10.97 -41.41 -20.82
C GLY A 61 9.82 -42.31 -20.35
N ILE A 62 9.12 -41.93 -19.28
CA ILE A 62 8.06 -42.76 -18.64
C ILE A 62 6.66 -42.22 -18.96
N PHE A 63 6.57 -40.98 -19.45
CA PHE A 63 5.30 -40.32 -19.79
C PHE A 63 4.37 -41.14 -20.70
N PRO A 64 4.84 -41.85 -21.75
CA PRO A 64 3.95 -42.67 -22.58
C PRO A 64 3.19 -43.75 -21.80
N ILE A 65 3.79 -44.27 -20.73
CA ILE A 65 3.16 -45.26 -19.84
C ILE A 65 2.17 -44.56 -18.89
N LEU A 66 2.51 -43.35 -18.45
CA LEU A 66 1.69 -42.54 -17.54
C LEU A 66 0.47 -41.92 -18.22
N LYS A 67 0.49 -41.75 -19.54
CA LYS A 67 -0.61 -41.17 -20.32
C LYS A 67 -1.95 -41.86 -20.08
N LYS A 68 -1.95 -43.20 -19.95
CA LYS A 68 -3.15 -43.98 -19.63
C LYS A 68 -3.79 -43.58 -18.31
N TYR A 69 -2.98 -43.19 -17.32
CA TYR A 69 -3.47 -42.73 -16.02
C TYR A 69 -4.00 -41.31 -16.09
N THR A 70 -3.46 -40.46 -16.97
CA THR A 70 -3.93 -39.07 -17.17
C THR A 70 -5.30 -39.00 -17.87
N GLU A 71 -5.62 -39.97 -18.72
CA GLU A 71 -6.87 -40.05 -19.51
C GLU A 71 -8.02 -40.75 -18.76
N ASP A 72 -7.73 -41.41 -17.64
CA ASP A 72 -8.72 -42.16 -16.87
C ASP A 72 -9.65 -41.21 -16.10
N ASN A 73 -10.96 -41.49 -16.16
CA ASN A 73 -12.02 -40.71 -15.52
C ASN A 73 -12.18 -41.01 -14.03
N SER A 74 -11.57 -42.08 -13.52
CA SER A 74 -11.68 -42.43 -12.10
C SER A 74 -10.98 -41.38 -11.21
N PRO A 75 -11.67 -40.78 -10.23
CA PRO A 75 -11.09 -39.71 -9.41
C PRO A 75 -9.87 -40.14 -8.59
N PHE A 76 -9.80 -41.42 -8.21
CA PHE A 76 -8.67 -42.00 -7.51
C PHE A 76 -8.58 -43.50 -7.76
N SER A 77 -7.41 -44.08 -7.53
CA SER A 77 -7.21 -45.54 -7.55
C SER A 77 -6.11 -45.96 -6.57
N TRP A 78 -6.26 -47.16 -6.01
CA TRP A 78 -5.29 -47.76 -5.11
C TRP A 78 -4.41 -48.75 -5.86
N HIS A 79 -3.10 -48.63 -5.68
CA HIS A 79 -2.10 -49.47 -6.37
C HIS A 79 -1.11 -50.07 -5.36
N SER A 80 -0.64 -51.28 -5.68
CA SER A 80 0.52 -51.89 -5.02
C SER A 80 1.81 -51.24 -5.52
N ARG A 81 2.85 -51.22 -4.68
CA ARG A 81 4.17 -50.66 -5.00
C ARG A 81 4.76 -51.28 -6.29
N GLN A 82 4.52 -52.57 -6.49
CA GLN A 82 5.06 -53.35 -7.63
C GLN A 82 4.36 -53.06 -8.96
N ASN A 83 3.15 -52.48 -8.93
CA ASN A 83 2.33 -52.24 -10.11
C ASN A 83 2.54 -50.84 -10.71
N LEU A 84 3.43 -50.03 -10.14
CA LEU A 84 3.69 -48.68 -10.61
C LEU A 84 4.81 -48.64 -11.66
N PRO A 85 4.71 -47.74 -12.66
CA PRO A 85 5.67 -47.65 -13.77
C PRO A 85 7.03 -47.03 -13.39
N PHE A 86 7.25 -46.73 -12.10
CA PHE A 86 8.45 -46.04 -11.61
C PHE A 86 9.56 -47.01 -11.13
N ASP A 87 9.21 -48.21 -10.66
CA ASP A 87 10.15 -49.21 -10.15
C ASP A 87 10.29 -50.37 -11.16
N ILE A 88 11.09 -50.15 -12.21
CA ILE A 88 11.21 -51.08 -13.36
C ILE A 88 11.91 -52.40 -13.00
N GLU A 89 12.55 -52.50 -11.82
CA GLU A 89 13.38 -53.66 -11.46
C GLU A 89 12.62 -54.88 -10.88
N LEU A 90 11.32 -54.77 -10.58
CA LEU A 90 10.58 -55.86 -9.91
C LEU A 90 9.24 -56.23 -10.58
N LYS A 91 9.19 -56.27 -11.92
CA LYS A 91 8.05 -56.91 -12.60
C LYS A 91 8.10 -58.43 -12.43
N LYS A 92 7.53 -58.96 -11.34
CA LYS A 92 7.05 -60.35 -11.36
C LYS A 92 5.96 -60.45 -12.42
N LYS A 93 6.18 -61.31 -13.42
CA LYS A 93 5.18 -61.66 -14.43
C LYS A 93 3.90 -62.11 -13.72
N ASN A 94 2.82 -61.37 -13.95
CA ASN A 94 1.44 -61.64 -13.51
C ASN A 94 1.27 -61.85 -12.00
N PRO A 95 0.91 -60.81 -11.21
CA PRO A 95 0.45 -61.05 -9.85
C PRO A 95 -0.89 -61.80 -9.91
N GLU A 96 -0.94 -62.97 -9.28
CA GLU A 96 -2.19 -63.69 -9.02
C GLU A 96 -3.15 -62.77 -8.26
N ILE A 97 -4.31 -62.48 -8.85
CA ILE A 97 -5.34 -61.64 -8.22
C ILE A 97 -5.97 -62.47 -7.10
N ASN A 98 -5.42 -62.33 -5.89
CA ASN A 98 -5.97 -62.93 -4.68
C ASN A 98 -6.96 -61.95 -4.02
N ILE A 99 -7.98 -62.43 -3.32
CA ILE A 99 -9.02 -61.56 -2.73
C ILE A 99 -8.42 -60.62 -1.65
N PHE A 100 -7.24 -60.96 -1.13
CA PHE A 100 -6.47 -60.17 -0.17
C PHE A 100 -5.47 -59.18 -0.78
N THR A 101 -5.29 -59.17 -2.12
CA THR A 101 -4.34 -58.26 -2.79
C THR A 101 -4.70 -56.79 -2.60
N GLU A 102 -5.97 -56.49 -2.33
CA GLU A 102 -6.41 -55.12 -2.04
C GLU A 102 -5.79 -54.57 -0.75
N LEU A 103 -5.46 -55.42 0.23
CA LEU A 103 -4.82 -55.01 1.48
C LEU A 103 -3.39 -54.50 1.24
N GLU A 104 -2.69 -55.04 0.24
CA GLU A 104 -1.32 -54.68 -0.15
C GLU A 104 -1.24 -53.38 -0.97
N ASN A 105 -2.37 -52.83 -1.40
CA ASN A 105 -2.41 -51.57 -2.13
C ASN A 105 -2.19 -50.38 -1.17
N VAL A 106 -0.98 -49.84 -1.16
CA VAL A 106 -0.57 -48.77 -0.23
C VAL A 106 -0.28 -47.43 -0.93
N VAL A 107 -0.40 -47.39 -2.26
CA VAL A 107 -0.22 -46.18 -3.04
C VAL A 107 -1.57 -45.66 -3.52
N LEU A 108 -1.91 -44.45 -3.08
CA LEU A 108 -3.09 -43.73 -3.54
C LEU A 108 -2.69 -42.85 -4.73
N LEU A 109 -3.29 -43.12 -5.89
CA LEU A 109 -3.24 -42.24 -7.05
C LEU A 109 -4.47 -41.34 -7.02
N LEU A 110 -4.26 -40.04 -6.98
CA LEU A 110 -5.28 -39.01 -7.16
C LEU A 110 -5.14 -38.39 -8.54
N ARG A 111 -6.28 -38.27 -9.24
CA ARG A 111 -6.37 -37.60 -10.53
C ARG A 111 -7.04 -36.25 -10.34
N ILE A 112 -6.32 -35.21 -10.71
CA ILE A 112 -6.73 -33.82 -10.54
C ILE A 112 -6.98 -33.27 -11.93
N PRO A 113 -8.22 -32.87 -12.26
CA PRO A 113 -8.52 -32.33 -13.58
C PRO A 113 -7.75 -31.02 -13.78
N ASP A 114 -7.00 -30.95 -14.87
CA ASP A 114 -6.41 -29.70 -15.35
C ASP A 114 -7.36 -29.10 -16.39
N GLU A 115 -7.87 -27.90 -16.12
CA GLU A 115 -8.83 -27.21 -16.98
C GLU A 115 -8.25 -26.85 -18.35
N GLU A 116 -6.93 -26.77 -18.49
CA GLU A 116 -6.30 -26.30 -19.73
C GLU A 116 -5.85 -27.40 -20.69
N THR A 117 -5.44 -28.56 -20.17
CA THR A 117 -4.95 -29.67 -21.02
C THR A 117 -6.01 -30.74 -21.28
N HIS A 118 -7.17 -30.65 -20.60
CA HIS A 118 -8.19 -31.70 -20.53
C HIS A 118 -7.65 -33.06 -20.05
N LEU A 119 -6.44 -33.10 -19.53
CA LEU A 119 -5.78 -34.27 -18.97
C LEU A 119 -5.64 -34.09 -17.46
N ASN A 120 -5.61 -35.20 -16.74
CA ASN A 120 -5.47 -35.14 -15.28
C ASN A 120 -3.99 -34.99 -14.89
N ALA A 121 -3.70 -34.05 -13.99
CA ALA A 121 -2.49 -34.09 -13.20
C ALA A 121 -2.57 -35.28 -12.22
N LEU A 122 -1.45 -35.97 -12.03
CA LEU A 122 -1.38 -37.18 -11.22
C LEU A 122 -0.64 -36.90 -9.93
N VAL A 123 -1.18 -37.35 -8.81
CA VAL A 123 -0.53 -37.30 -7.50
C VAL A 123 -0.55 -38.68 -6.87
N PHE A 124 0.63 -39.29 -6.75
CA PHE A 124 0.85 -40.57 -6.10
C PHE A 124 1.30 -40.33 -4.66
N ILE A 125 0.54 -40.84 -3.70
CA ILE A 125 0.82 -40.73 -2.27
C ILE A 125 1.15 -42.13 -1.75
N PHE A 126 2.37 -42.33 -1.30
CA PHE A 126 2.83 -43.60 -0.75
C PHE A 126 2.63 -43.59 0.75
N LEU A 127 1.67 -44.37 1.21
CA LEU A 127 1.37 -44.55 2.62
C LEU A 127 2.20 -45.72 3.18
N ASN A 128 2.62 -45.60 4.43
CA ASN A 128 3.15 -46.73 5.17
C ASN A 128 2.04 -47.78 5.39
N GLU A 129 2.40 -49.05 5.34
CA GLU A 129 1.50 -50.20 5.54
C GLU A 129 0.94 -50.24 6.98
N ASN A 130 1.58 -49.54 7.92
CA ASN A 130 1.15 -49.51 9.31
C ASN A 130 -0.01 -48.50 9.55
N PRO A 131 -1.23 -48.98 9.89
CA PRO A 131 -2.40 -48.12 10.16
C PRO A 131 -2.27 -47.30 11.45
N ALA A 132 -1.32 -47.63 12.34
CA ALA A 132 -1.15 -46.96 13.63
C ALA A 132 -0.87 -45.45 13.47
N ASN A 133 -0.32 -45.05 12.31
CA ASN A 133 -0.12 -43.65 11.96
C ASN A 133 -1.43 -42.85 11.94
N PHE A 134 -2.55 -43.48 11.61
CA PHE A 134 -3.87 -42.85 11.57
C PHE A 134 -4.65 -42.94 12.89
N GLY A 135 -4.05 -43.49 13.94
CA GLY A 135 -4.69 -43.63 15.26
C GLY A 135 -5.86 -44.62 15.31
N ILE A 136 -6.02 -45.47 14.28
CA ILE A 136 -7.18 -46.35 14.14
C ILE A 136 -7.11 -47.53 15.12
N THR A 137 -5.91 -48.12 15.35
CA THR A 137 -5.70 -49.21 16.32
C THR A 137 -4.23 -49.33 16.74
N ASN A 138 -3.97 -49.86 17.95
CA ASN A 138 -2.63 -50.30 18.39
C ASN A 138 -2.16 -51.61 17.71
N ASN A 139 -3.05 -52.28 16.97
CA ASN A 139 -2.74 -53.50 16.23
C ASN A 139 -2.38 -53.18 14.78
N ILE A 140 -1.42 -53.92 14.24
CA ILE A 140 -0.94 -53.89 12.86
C ILE A 140 -1.97 -54.58 11.95
N ASN A 141 -3.21 -54.09 11.93
CA ASN A 141 -4.24 -54.61 11.02
C ASN A 141 -4.21 -53.80 9.72
N PRO A 142 -4.03 -54.42 8.54
CA PRO A 142 -3.95 -53.66 7.29
C PRO A 142 -5.20 -52.80 7.07
N LEU A 143 -5.04 -51.66 6.38
CA LEU A 143 -6.13 -50.74 6.07
C LEU A 143 -7.24 -51.48 5.31
N THR A 144 -8.45 -51.47 5.84
CA THR A 144 -9.64 -52.02 5.18
C THR A 144 -10.03 -51.20 3.95
N THR A 145 -10.76 -51.80 3.01
CA THR A 145 -11.26 -51.14 1.81
C THR A 145 -12.10 -49.89 2.14
N ASP A 146 -12.91 -49.94 3.19
CA ASP A 146 -13.70 -48.78 3.66
C ASP A 146 -12.81 -47.64 4.15
N ASN A 147 -11.78 -47.94 4.94
CA ASN A 147 -10.81 -46.94 5.41
C ASN A 147 -10.07 -46.29 4.24
N LYS A 148 -9.66 -47.09 3.24
CA LYS A 148 -9.01 -46.62 2.02
C LYS A 148 -9.92 -45.68 1.22
N ASN A 149 -11.20 -46.02 1.08
CA ASN A 149 -12.16 -45.16 0.39
C ASN A 149 -12.36 -43.83 1.14
N ILE A 150 -12.54 -43.87 2.47
CA ILE A 150 -12.71 -42.67 3.29
C ILE A 150 -11.49 -41.76 3.16
N ILE A 151 -10.27 -42.32 3.30
CA ILE A 151 -9.01 -41.57 3.16
C ILE A 151 -8.93 -40.95 1.76
N ALA A 152 -9.22 -41.71 0.71
CA ALA A 152 -9.16 -41.22 -0.66
C ALA A 152 -10.13 -40.07 -0.92
N TYR A 153 -11.39 -40.18 -0.46
CA TYR A 153 -12.38 -39.10 -0.61
C TYR A 153 -12.00 -37.84 0.16
N ILE A 154 -11.57 -37.98 1.42
CA ILE A 154 -11.16 -36.83 2.25
C ILE A 154 -9.95 -36.14 1.61
N LEU A 155 -8.92 -36.90 1.22
CA LEU A 155 -7.71 -36.32 0.63
C LEU A 155 -7.98 -35.66 -0.70
N ARG A 156 -8.77 -36.30 -1.57
CA ARG A 156 -9.15 -35.71 -2.85
C ARG A 156 -9.87 -34.38 -2.63
N ASN A 157 -10.88 -34.34 -1.77
CA ASN A 157 -11.65 -33.12 -1.55
C ASN A 157 -10.81 -32.02 -0.89
N THR A 158 -9.89 -32.40 0.01
CA THR A 158 -8.93 -31.48 0.63
C THR A 158 -8.00 -30.88 -0.41
N ILE A 159 -7.40 -31.73 -1.27
CA ILE A 159 -6.49 -31.30 -2.33
C ILE A 159 -7.21 -30.42 -3.36
N LEU A 160 -8.41 -30.79 -3.79
CA LEU A 160 -9.21 -29.94 -4.69
C LEU A 160 -9.54 -28.59 -4.07
N THR A 161 -9.82 -28.56 -2.77
CA THR A 161 -10.07 -27.30 -2.04
C THR A 161 -8.81 -26.43 -2.01
N ILE A 162 -7.65 -27.01 -1.72
CA ILE A 162 -6.36 -26.30 -1.73
C ILE A 162 -6.06 -25.74 -3.13
N ILE A 163 -6.26 -26.54 -4.18
CA ILE A 163 -6.04 -26.11 -5.56
C ILE A 163 -6.99 -24.97 -5.95
N ARG A 164 -8.26 -25.08 -5.58
CA ARG A 164 -9.25 -24.01 -5.81
C ARG A 164 -8.85 -22.73 -5.09
N ASP A 165 -8.45 -22.81 -3.83
CA ASP A 165 -7.99 -21.67 -3.05
C ASP A 165 -6.73 -21.04 -3.66
N HIS A 166 -5.79 -21.87 -4.11
CA HIS A 166 -4.60 -21.43 -4.84
C HIS A 166 -4.96 -20.64 -6.11
N HIS A 167 -5.90 -21.13 -6.92
CA HIS A 167 -6.36 -20.40 -8.12
C HIS A 167 -7.04 -19.07 -7.78
N LEU A 168 -7.90 -19.05 -6.75
CA LEU A 168 -8.54 -17.82 -6.28
C LEU A 168 -7.50 -16.79 -5.82
N ASN A 169 -6.54 -17.20 -5.02
CA ASN A 169 -5.45 -16.34 -4.55
C ASN A 169 -4.59 -15.81 -5.70
N GLN A 170 -4.30 -16.66 -6.70
CA GLN A 170 -3.58 -16.24 -7.90
C GLN A 170 -4.37 -15.19 -8.70
N GLN A 171 -5.69 -15.36 -8.84
CA GLN A 171 -6.55 -14.39 -9.52
C GLN A 171 -6.60 -13.06 -8.78
N VAL A 172 -6.78 -13.08 -7.46
CA VAL A 172 -6.77 -11.87 -6.61
C VAL A 172 -5.43 -11.13 -6.75
N LEU A 173 -4.31 -11.85 -6.71
CA LEU A 173 -2.98 -11.25 -6.89
C LEU A 173 -2.82 -10.64 -8.29
N ARG A 174 -3.29 -11.31 -9.35
CA ARG A 174 -3.27 -10.74 -10.71
C ARG A 174 -4.06 -9.43 -10.79
N THR A 175 -5.27 -9.40 -10.25
CA THR A 175 -6.09 -8.19 -10.21
C THR A 175 -5.42 -7.09 -9.39
N ASN A 176 -4.82 -7.42 -8.25
CA ASN A 176 -4.12 -6.45 -7.42
C ASN A 176 -2.89 -5.87 -8.13
N ASN A 177 -2.11 -6.73 -8.79
CA ASN A 177 -0.94 -6.31 -9.56
C ASN A 177 -1.34 -5.40 -10.73
N GLN A 178 -2.44 -5.69 -11.43
CA GLN A 178 -2.97 -4.83 -12.49
C GLN A 178 -3.39 -3.46 -11.95
N LYS A 179 -4.16 -3.41 -10.86
CA LYS A 179 -4.58 -2.15 -10.22
C LYS A 179 -3.38 -1.33 -9.75
N THR A 180 -2.40 -1.98 -9.14
CA THR A 180 -1.16 -1.35 -8.68
C THR A 180 -0.37 -0.76 -9.85
N ARG A 181 -0.22 -1.49 -10.96
CA ARG A 181 0.44 -0.98 -12.18
C ARG A 181 -0.30 0.22 -12.77
N LEU A 182 -1.63 0.18 -12.82
CA LEU A 182 -2.44 1.32 -13.29
C LEU A 182 -2.28 2.54 -12.39
N ALA A 183 -2.22 2.34 -11.07
CA ALA A 183 -1.98 3.42 -10.11
C ALA A 183 -0.59 4.05 -10.33
N PHE A 184 0.46 3.25 -10.53
CA PHE A 184 1.79 3.75 -10.86
C PHE A 184 1.79 4.57 -12.15
N ASN A 185 1.16 4.06 -13.22
CA ASN A 185 1.06 4.79 -14.49
C ASN A 185 0.31 6.12 -14.32
N LYS A 186 -0.76 6.14 -13.52
CA LYS A 186 -1.52 7.36 -13.23
C LYS A 186 -0.67 8.39 -12.47
N VAL A 187 0.12 7.94 -11.49
CA VAL A 187 1.02 8.82 -10.74
C VAL A 187 2.06 9.44 -11.67
N GLU A 188 2.67 8.66 -12.56
CA GLU A 188 3.65 9.17 -13.51
C GLU A 188 3.01 10.14 -14.52
N ASN A 189 1.82 9.86 -15.01
CA ASN A 189 1.08 10.78 -15.88
C ASN A 189 0.75 12.09 -15.17
N LEU A 190 0.26 12.05 -13.92
CA LEU A 190 -0.03 13.25 -13.14
C LEU A 190 1.23 14.09 -12.87
N LYS A 191 2.38 13.45 -12.62
CA LYS A 191 3.65 14.17 -12.49
C LYS A 191 4.03 14.88 -13.79
N ALA A 192 3.83 14.22 -14.93
CA ALA A 192 4.09 14.82 -16.23
C ALA A 192 3.13 16.00 -16.50
N GLU A 193 1.83 15.85 -16.21
CA GLU A 193 0.83 16.92 -16.33
C GLU A 193 1.13 18.12 -15.40
N ILE A 194 1.57 17.86 -14.17
CA ILE A 194 2.00 18.92 -13.26
C ILE A 194 3.19 19.68 -13.85
N LYS A 195 4.17 18.96 -14.42
CA LYS A 195 5.35 19.57 -15.05
C LYS A 195 4.95 20.47 -16.22
N THR A 196 4.14 19.98 -17.15
CA THR A 196 3.68 20.76 -18.31
C THR A 196 2.81 21.95 -17.90
N THR A 197 1.95 21.78 -16.90
CA THR A 197 1.13 22.88 -16.35
C THR A 197 2.01 23.95 -15.72
N ARG A 198 3.08 23.56 -15.00
CA ARG A 198 4.04 24.49 -14.41
C ARG A 198 4.80 25.29 -15.47
N GLU A 199 5.25 24.61 -16.52
CA GLU A 199 5.92 25.25 -17.66
C GLU A 199 4.99 26.24 -18.37
N ASN A 200 3.74 25.84 -18.65
CA ASN A 200 2.73 26.70 -19.27
C ASN A 200 2.37 27.91 -18.40
N TYR A 201 2.25 27.70 -17.07
CA TYR A 201 2.01 28.77 -16.12
C TYR A 201 3.18 29.76 -16.10
N GLY A 202 4.42 29.27 -16.01
CA GLY A 202 5.63 30.10 -16.05
C GLY A 202 5.73 30.92 -17.34
N LEU A 203 5.42 30.34 -18.50
CA LEU A 203 5.39 31.07 -19.78
C LEU A 203 4.29 32.14 -19.80
N SER A 204 3.14 31.87 -19.21
CA SER A 204 2.04 32.82 -19.11
C SER A 204 2.39 33.99 -18.18
N LEU A 205 3.06 33.73 -17.06
CA LEU A 205 3.59 34.76 -16.16
C LEU A 205 4.58 35.69 -16.86
N VAL A 206 5.53 35.12 -17.61
CA VAL A 206 6.51 35.91 -18.38
C VAL A 206 5.82 36.84 -19.37
N LYS A 207 4.80 36.34 -20.10
CA LYS A 207 4.02 37.16 -21.04
C LYS A 207 3.31 38.32 -20.33
N LEU A 208 2.73 38.06 -19.15
CA LEU A 208 2.08 39.10 -18.34
C LEU A 208 3.09 40.15 -17.86
N CYS A 209 4.25 39.74 -17.35
CA CYS A 209 5.33 40.65 -16.94
C CYS A 209 5.81 41.51 -18.11
N MET A 210 6.04 40.91 -19.29
CA MET A 210 6.44 41.63 -20.49
C MET A 210 5.39 42.68 -20.90
N GLN A 211 4.11 42.37 -20.71
CA GLN A 211 3.03 43.32 -20.97
C GLN A 211 3.08 44.50 -20.00
N TYR A 212 3.21 44.25 -18.69
CA TYR A 212 3.35 45.32 -17.69
C TYR A 212 4.57 46.20 -17.95
N VAL A 213 5.73 45.60 -18.22
CA VAL A 213 6.97 46.33 -18.53
C VAL A 213 6.80 47.21 -19.77
N LYS A 214 6.10 46.72 -20.81
CA LYS A 214 5.78 47.49 -22.01
C LYS A 214 4.84 48.66 -21.73
N ASP A 215 3.85 48.48 -20.86
CA ASP A 215 2.92 49.54 -20.48
C ASP A 215 3.62 50.63 -19.65
N TYR A 216 4.51 50.25 -18.74
CA TYR A 216 5.36 51.19 -18.00
C TYR A 216 6.37 51.91 -18.90
N SER A 217 6.96 51.21 -19.87
CA SER A 217 7.86 51.82 -20.86
C SER A 217 7.17 52.94 -21.64
N LYS A 218 5.93 52.71 -22.09
CA LYS A 218 5.13 53.72 -22.78
C LYS A 218 4.77 54.90 -21.88
N LYS A 219 4.42 54.62 -20.62
CA LYS A 219 3.95 55.64 -19.69
C LYS A 219 5.06 56.61 -19.30
N ASN A 220 6.28 56.11 -19.17
CA ASN A 220 7.37 56.87 -18.58
C ASN A 220 8.43 57.32 -19.61
N GLY A 221 8.28 56.94 -20.89
CA GLY A 221 9.15 57.39 -21.97
C GLY A 221 10.51 56.70 -22.05
N HIS A 222 10.79 55.73 -21.18
CA HIS A 222 12.00 54.90 -21.18
C HIS A 222 11.73 53.51 -21.72
N GLN A 223 12.71 52.89 -22.39
CA GLN A 223 12.58 51.52 -22.91
C GLN A 223 13.12 50.52 -21.88
N PHE A 224 12.21 49.79 -21.23
CA PHE A 224 12.57 48.72 -20.29
C PHE A 224 12.59 47.35 -20.99
N VAL A 225 13.63 46.55 -20.75
CA VAL A 225 13.76 45.19 -21.31
C VAL A 225 14.09 44.19 -20.20
N LEU A 226 13.42 43.03 -20.17
CA LEU A 226 13.72 41.97 -19.21
C LEU A 226 14.93 41.15 -19.67
N SER A 227 15.90 40.94 -18.78
CA SER A 227 17.02 40.04 -19.05
C SER A 227 16.56 38.57 -19.12
N SER A 228 17.39 37.71 -19.73
CA SER A 228 17.14 36.26 -19.75
C SER A 228 17.07 35.64 -18.34
N SER A 229 17.92 36.11 -17.41
CA SER A 229 17.92 35.69 -16.01
C SER A 229 16.66 36.13 -15.25
N ALA A 230 16.17 37.35 -15.52
CA ALA A 230 14.91 37.84 -14.96
C ALA A 230 13.71 36.99 -15.43
N ILE A 231 13.70 36.59 -16.70
CA ILE A 231 12.67 35.71 -17.27
C ILE A 231 12.66 34.33 -16.58
N GLU A 232 13.82 33.75 -16.31
CA GLU A 232 13.92 32.46 -15.61
C GLU A 232 13.36 32.55 -14.18
N LYS A 233 13.72 33.61 -13.44
CA LYS A 233 13.20 33.81 -12.07
C LYS A 233 11.69 34.04 -12.04
N ILE A 234 11.12 34.70 -13.05
CA ILE A 234 9.66 34.86 -13.20
C ILE A 234 8.97 33.52 -13.46
N LYS A 235 9.57 32.62 -14.27
CA LYS A 235 9.00 31.28 -14.54
C LYS A 235 8.92 30.41 -13.29
N GLU A 236 9.83 30.62 -12.33
CA GLU A 236 9.89 29.85 -11.09
C GLU A 236 9.01 30.42 -9.97
N PHE A 237 8.38 31.58 -10.20
CA PHE A 237 7.53 32.23 -9.21
C PHE A 237 6.28 31.40 -8.87
N LYS A 238 5.99 31.27 -7.57
CA LYS A 238 4.88 30.45 -7.03
C LYS A 238 3.85 31.25 -6.24
N GLY A 239 3.98 32.59 -6.21
CA GLY A 239 3.08 33.46 -5.45
C GLY A 239 1.84 33.90 -6.25
N GLU A 240 1.03 34.77 -5.63
CA GLU A 240 -0.15 35.34 -6.27
C GLU A 240 0.19 36.34 -7.38
N LEU A 241 -0.62 36.36 -8.44
CA LEU A 241 -0.47 37.26 -9.59
C LEU A 241 -0.44 38.74 -9.20
N SER A 242 -1.19 39.13 -8.17
CA SER A 242 -1.24 40.51 -7.67
C SER A 242 0.12 41.00 -7.16
N HIS A 243 0.97 40.11 -6.66
CA HIS A 243 2.32 40.48 -6.22
C HIS A 243 3.26 40.76 -7.38
N ILE A 244 3.01 40.18 -8.57
CA ILE A 244 3.85 40.42 -9.75
C ILE A 244 3.66 41.83 -10.25
N GLU A 245 2.42 42.31 -10.34
CA GLU A 245 2.13 43.68 -10.79
C GLU A 245 2.76 44.71 -9.86
N LEU A 246 2.60 44.52 -8.54
CA LEU A 246 3.21 45.39 -7.53
C LEU A 246 4.75 45.35 -7.61
N MET A 247 5.32 44.16 -7.76
CA MET A 247 6.76 43.99 -7.87
C MET A 247 7.32 44.67 -9.12
N ILE A 248 6.70 44.48 -10.30
CA ILE A 248 7.15 45.15 -11.52
C ILE A 248 7.05 46.67 -11.37
N LYS A 249 5.99 47.18 -10.75
CA LYS A 249 5.83 48.60 -10.47
C LYS A 249 6.95 49.14 -9.57
N ASP A 250 7.26 48.44 -8.48
CA ASP A 250 8.31 48.82 -7.54
C ASP A 250 9.69 48.73 -8.19
N THR A 251 9.94 47.69 -8.99
CA THR A 251 11.17 47.53 -9.77
C THR A 251 11.36 48.63 -10.80
N VAL A 252 10.31 49.00 -11.54
CA VAL A 252 10.35 50.13 -12.49
C VAL A 252 10.65 51.43 -11.75
N ALA A 253 9.93 51.72 -10.66
CA ALA A 253 10.17 52.93 -9.87
C ALA A 253 11.59 52.99 -9.29
N TYR A 254 12.14 51.86 -8.84
CA TYR A 254 13.53 51.77 -8.40
C TYR A 254 14.51 52.07 -9.54
N LEU A 255 14.29 51.48 -10.71
CA LEU A 255 15.17 51.68 -11.87
C LEU A 255 15.08 53.11 -12.42
N GLU A 256 13.92 53.74 -12.42
CA GLU A 256 13.80 55.15 -12.81
C GLU A 256 14.61 56.07 -11.90
N ASN A 257 14.57 55.82 -10.58
CA ASN A 257 15.37 56.59 -9.64
C ASN A 257 16.87 56.31 -9.81
N LEU A 258 17.25 55.08 -10.15
CA LEU A 258 18.65 54.69 -10.34
C LEU A 258 19.24 55.23 -11.65
N PHE A 259 18.44 55.25 -12.72
CA PHE A 259 18.84 55.69 -14.06
C PHE A 259 18.29 57.08 -14.41
N PHE A 260 18.00 57.91 -13.40
CA PHE A 260 17.49 59.26 -13.59
C PHE A 260 18.45 60.09 -14.47
N ASP A 261 17.91 60.72 -15.51
CA ASP A 261 18.64 61.57 -16.48
C ASP A 261 19.64 60.82 -17.39
N MET A 262 19.54 59.48 -17.48
CA MET A 262 20.30 58.69 -18.46
C MET A 262 19.43 58.28 -19.66
N GLU A 263 19.94 58.52 -20.86
CA GLU A 263 19.33 58.07 -22.12
C GLU A 263 19.82 56.65 -22.47
N GLY A 264 18.87 55.75 -22.76
CA GLY A 264 19.18 54.38 -23.19
C GLY A 264 18.11 53.35 -22.83
N GLU A 265 18.34 52.11 -23.25
CA GLU A 265 17.54 50.96 -22.81
C GLU A 265 17.94 50.55 -21.38
N ILE A 266 16.95 50.39 -20.50
CA ILE A 266 17.17 49.97 -19.11
C ILE A 266 16.84 48.48 -19.01
N GLU A 267 17.86 47.67 -18.72
CA GLU A 267 17.70 46.24 -18.54
C GLU A 267 17.27 45.89 -17.10
N ILE A 268 16.12 45.22 -16.98
CA ILE A 268 15.63 44.65 -15.73
C ILE A 268 16.29 43.28 -15.53
N GLN A 269 17.29 43.25 -14.66
CA GLN A 269 18.00 42.04 -14.25
C GLN A 269 17.32 41.32 -13.08
N GLU A 270 17.71 40.07 -12.87
CA GLU A 270 17.21 39.19 -11.80
C GLU A 270 17.26 39.84 -10.40
N MET A 271 18.33 40.58 -10.10
CA MET A 271 18.55 41.24 -8.81
C MET A 271 17.57 42.38 -8.53
N HIS A 272 16.95 42.94 -9.57
CA HIS A 272 15.95 44.00 -9.45
C HIS A 272 14.56 43.44 -9.14
N LEU A 273 14.33 42.14 -9.38
CA LEU A 273 13.07 41.45 -9.10
C LEU A 273 13.08 40.88 -7.67
N GLN A 274 12.34 41.52 -6.78
CA GLN A 274 12.19 41.06 -5.40
C GLN A 274 10.85 40.34 -5.22
N PHE A 275 10.87 39.01 -5.32
CA PHE A 275 9.69 38.17 -5.03
C PHE A 275 9.46 37.98 -3.52
N ASP A 276 10.44 38.35 -2.68
CA ASP A 276 10.41 38.20 -1.23
C ASP A 276 9.73 39.37 -0.49
N ALA A 277 8.86 40.12 -1.17
CA ALA A 277 8.01 41.09 -0.49
C ALA A 277 6.85 40.38 0.21
N ARG A 278 7.12 39.88 1.44
CA ARG A 278 6.21 39.41 2.52
C ARG A 278 6.13 37.91 2.86
N GLU A 279 7.24 37.17 2.80
CA GLU A 279 7.39 35.95 3.63
C GLU A 279 8.39 36.10 4.78
N LYS A 280 8.96 37.29 4.99
CA LYS A 280 9.76 37.63 6.17
C LYS A 280 9.23 38.88 6.88
N ASP A 281 8.07 38.77 7.50
CA ASP A 281 7.77 39.58 8.68
C ASP A 281 7.05 38.77 9.77
N THR A 282 7.63 37.63 10.13
CA THR A 282 7.43 37.01 11.44
C THR A 282 8.37 37.62 12.51
N GLY A 283 8.84 38.86 12.36
CA GLY A 283 9.81 39.38 13.32
C GLY A 283 10.39 40.77 13.10
N ARG A 284 9.61 41.77 12.70
CA ARG A 284 9.70 43.17 13.16
C ARG A 284 8.63 44.00 12.47
N THR A 285 7.42 43.97 13.05
CA THR A 285 6.38 44.93 12.71
C THR A 285 6.85 46.32 13.16
N ILE A 286 7.34 47.12 12.21
CA ILE A 286 7.23 48.57 12.31
C ILE A 286 5.73 48.85 12.19
N SER A 287 5.15 49.05 13.36
CA SER A 287 3.77 49.43 13.58
C SER A 287 3.38 50.64 12.75
N THR A 288 2.41 50.45 11.84
CA THR A 288 1.28 51.36 11.78
C THR A 288 0.45 51.12 13.06
N PRO A 289 0.41 52.08 13.99
CA PRO A 289 -0.39 51.95 15.20
C PRO A 289 -1.84 52.20 14.81
N GLU A 290 -2.76 51.29 15.16
CA GLU A 290 -4.04 51.62 15.82
C GLU A 290 -5.11 50.51 15.81
N GLN A 291 -5.01 49.42 15.02
CA GLN A 291 -6.12 48.43 14.98
C GLN A 291 -5.80 46.97 15.37
N ASN A 292 -4.56 46.48 15.23
CA ASN A 292 -4.27 45.06 15.49
C ASN A 292 -4.04 44.68 16.97
N ASP A 293 -3.78 45.63 17.85
CA ASP A 293 -3.41 45.32 19.25
C ASP A 293 -4.62 44.90 20.12
N LYS A 294 -5.85 45.24 19.70
CA LYS A 294 -7.06 45.02 20.51
C LYS A 294 -7.42 43.54 20.70
N TYR A 295 -7.04 42.67 19.77
CA TYR A 295 -7.39 41.23 19.78
C TYR A 295 -6.18 40.31 19.95
N ALA A 296 -4.96 40.79 19.73
CA ALA A 296 -3.72 40.01 19.77
C ALA A 296 -3.56 39.20 21.08
N LYS A 297 -3.80 39.83 22.24
CA LYS A 297 -3.73 39.16 23.55
C LYS A 297 -4.78 38.05 23.73
N THR A 298 -5.93 38.20 23.09
CA THR A 298 -7.02 37.19 23.15
C THR A 298 -6.71 36.00 22.26
N ILE A 299 -6.14 36.24 21.08
CA ILE A 299 -5.70 35.19 20.14
C ILE A 299 -4.63 34.33 20.80
N GLN A 300 -3.60 34.96 21.39
CA GLN A 300 -2.53 34.23 22.11
C GLN A 300 -3.07 33.39 23.27
N LEU A 301 -4.10 33.86 23.97
CA LEU A 301 -4.74 33.09 25.03
C LEU A 301 -5.47 31.86 24.47
N LEU A 302 -6.22 32.01 23.38
CA LEU A 302 -6.95 30.92 22.73
C LEU A 302 -6.00 29.88 22.12
N ASP A 303 -4.92 30.30 21.47
CA ASP A 303 -3.90 29.41 20.92
C ASP A 303 -3.24 28.56 22.00
N LYS A 304 -2.86 29.19 23.12
CA LYS A 304 -2.27 28.47 24.28
C LYS A 304 -3.23 27.43 24.88
N LEU A 305 -4.52 27.75 24.93
CA LEU A 305 -5.54 26.84 25.45
C LEU A 305 -5.85 25.69 24.50
N GLU A 306 -5.87 25.95 23.18
CA GLU A 306 -6.07 24.90 22.17
C GLU A 306 -4.88 23.93 22.12
N GLU A 307 -3.65 24.43 22.19
CA GLU A 307 -2.45 23.58 22.26
C GLU A 307 -2.47 22.69 23.50
N ALA A 308 -2.86 23.24 24.66
CA ALA A 308 -3.00 22.48 25.89
C ALA A 308 -4.15 21.46 25.81
N ALA A 309 -5.30 21.83 25.22
CA ALA A 309 -6.44 20.94 25.03
C ALA A 309 -6.12 19.76 24.10
N LEU A 310 -5.38 20.01 23.00
CA LEU A 310 -4.89 18.97 22.10
C LEU A 310 -3.98 17.97 22.84
N LYS A 311 -3.07 18.45 23.69
CA LYS A 311 -2.19 17.59 24.52
C LYS A 311 -2.98 16.75 25.54
N VAL A 312 -4.08 17.28 26.08
CA VAL A 312 -4.94 16.54 27.01
C VAL A 312 -5.76 15.49 26.26
N LYS A 313 -6.24 15.83 25.05
CA LYS A 313 -6.99 14.93 24.17
C LYS A 313 -6.15 13.75 23.69
N THR A 314 -4.91 13.97 23.28
CA THR A 314 -4.00 12.87 22.89
C THR A 314 -3.67 11.93 24.04
N ARG A 315 -3.78 12.39 25.28
CA ARG A 315 -3.57 11.59 26.50
C ARG A 315 -4.85 10.90 27.02
N ASN A 316 -5.98 11.01 26.31
CA ASN A 316 -7.29 10.48 26.72
C ASN A 316 -7.74 10.89 28.14
N LEU A 317 -7.30 12.06 28.61
CA LEU A 317 -7.68 12.60 29.91
C LEU A 317 -8.94 13.46 29.80
N ARG A 318 -9.77 13.47 30.86
CA ARG A 318 -10.96 14.33 30.91
C ARG A 318 -10.55 15.81 30.88
N MET A 319 -11.06 16.57 29.91
CA MET A 319 -10.84 18.01 29.80
C MET A 319 -11.53 18.78 30.92
N THR A 320 -10.76 19.06 31.98
CA THR A 320 -11.16 19.92 33.09
C THR A 320 -10.19 21.10 33.20
N GLY A 321 -10.63 22.23 33.77
CA GLY A 321 -9.79 23.43 33.90
C GLY A 321 -8.45 23.17 34.61
N SER A 322 -8.42 22.24 35.57
CA SER A 322 -7.18 21.85 36.26
C SER A 322 -6.23 21.05 35.38
N ILE A 323 -6.75 20.18 34.52
CA ILE A 323 -5.94 19.29 33.67
C ILE A 323 -5.41 20.07 32.45
N VAL A 324 -6.24 20.95 31.86
CA VAL A 324 -5.83 21.84 30.77
C VAL A 324 -4.80 22.85 31.27
N GLY A 325 -4.99 23.41 32.46
CA GLY A 325 -4.02 24.33 33.07
C GLY A 325 -2.66 23.71 33.38
N ASN A 326 -2.62 22.44 33.80
CA ASN A 326 -1.38 21.69 33.98
C ASN A 326 -0.71 21.29 32.66
N ALA A 327 -1.44 21.28 31.54
CA ALA A 327 -0.94 20.92 30.22
C ALA A 327 -0.42 22.14 29.41
N CYS A 328 -0.61 23.36 29.92
CA CYS A 328 -0.01 24.57 29.36
C CYS A 328 1.52 24.58 29.55
N GLN A 329 2.25 25.27 28.65
CA GLN A 329 3.72 25.38 28.72
C GLN A 329 4.20 25.96 30.07
N THR A 330 3.44 26.88 30.63
CA THR A 330 3.52 27.30 32.04
C THR A 330 2.27 26.81 32.75
N PRO A 331 2.36 26.02 33.83
CA PRO A 331 1.18 25.54 34.55
C PRO A 331 0.34 26.72 35.06
N VAL A 332 -0.93 26.78 34.67
CA VAL A 332 -1.87 27.83 35.09
C VAL A 332 -2.97 27.20 35.95
N SER A 333 -3.33 27.86 37.05
CA SER A 333 -4.41 27.38 37.92
C SER A 333 -5.78 27.51 37.24
N ALA A 334 -6.68 26.57 37.50
CA ALA A 334 -8.04 26.60 36.95
C ALA A 334 -8.82 27.92 37.22
N PRO A 335 -8.67 28.57 38.41
CA PRO A 335 -9.25 29.89 38.66
C PRO A 335 -8.69 30.98 37.73
N ALA A 336 -7.38 30.99 37.48
CA ALA A 336 -6.74 31.99 36.61
C ALA A 336 -7.17 31.84 35.14
N ILE A 337 -7.40 30.61 34.67
CA ILE A 337 -7.96 30.36 33.33
C ILE A 337 -9.41 30.89 33.24
N THR A 338 -10.19 30.68 34.29
CA THR A 338 -11.59 31.13 34.34
C THR A 338 -11.68 32.65 34.35
N ASP A 339 -10.81 33.33 35.11
CA ASP A 339 -10.72 34.78 35.15
C ASP A 339 -10.25 35.39 33.81
N ALA A 340 -9.20 34.82 33.21
CA ALA A 340 -8.72 35.24 31.89
C ALA A 340 -9.80 35.08 30.80
N LEU A 341 -10.56 33.98 30.82
CA LEU A 341 -11.66 33.76 29.88
C LEU A 341 -12.83 34.72 30.14
N SER A 342 -13.11 35.05 31.40
CA SER A 342 -14.15 36.03 31.79
C SER A 342 -13.82 37.44 31.28
N ASN A 343 -12.57 37.87 31.46
CA ASN A 343 -12.09 39.19 31.04
C ASN A 343 -12.05 39.39 29.52
N HIS A 344 -11.97 38.29 28.75
CA HIS A 344 -11.90 38.31 27.30
C HIS A 344 -13.20 37.86 26.60
N LYS A 345 -14.31 37.65 27.33
CA LYS A 345 -15.59 37.09 26.81
C LYS A 345 -16.09 37.70 25.49
N SER A 346 -16.16 39.02 25.38
CA SER A 346 -16.67 39.71 24.18
C SER A 346 -15.74 39.55 22.97
N ARG A 347 -14.43 39.55 23.21
CA ARG A 347 -13.39 39.38 22.18
C ARG A 347 -13.33 37.94 21.68
N ILE A 348 -13.45 36.96 22.58
CA ILE A 348 -13.48 35.53 22.24
C ILE A 348 -14.67 35.23 21.33
N ARG A 349 -15.86 35.76 21.65
CA ARG A 349 -17.06 35.60 20.81
C ARG A 349 -16.85 36.13 19.40
N TYR A 350 -16.30 37.33 19.26
CA TYR A 350 -16.01 37.92 17.96
C TYR A 350 -15.02 37.07 17.15
N LEU A 351 -13.94 36.59 17.77
CA LEU A 351 -12.91 35.81 17.10
C LEU A 351 -13.39 34.43 16.66
N ILE A 352 -14.22 33.75 17.45
CA ILE A 352 -14.79 32.44 17.09
C ILE A 352 -15.80 32.57 15.94
N LYS A 353 -16.56 33.67 15.88
CA LYS A 353 -17.47 33.96 14.76
C LYS A 353 -16.72 34.26 13.46
N MET A 354 -15.59 34.98 13.54
CA MET A 354 -14.76 35.32 12.39
C MET A 354 -13.92 34.14 11.88
N TYR A 355 -13.56 33.20 12.77
CA TYR A 355 -12.74 32.03 12.44
C TYR A 355 -13.35 30.73 13.00
N PRO A 356 -14.44 30.21 12.40
CA PRO A 356 -15.12 29.02 12.90
C PRO A 356 -14.26 27.75 12.88
N GLU A 357 -13.28 27.69 11.97
CA GLU A 357 -12.38 26.55 11.81
C GLU A 357 -11.20 26.53 12.81
N LYS A 358 -11.00 27.61 13.58
CA LYS A 358 -9.91 27.71 14.57
C LYS A 358 -10.39 27.38 15.98
N TRP A 359 -9.53 26.77 16.80
CA TRP A 359 -9.80 26.42 18.19
C TRP A 359 -10.96 25.43 18.39
N THR A 360 -11.09 24.46 17.49
CA THR A 360 -12.22 23.52 17.46
C THR A 360 -12.28 22.65 18.71
N THR A 361 -11.13 22.27 19.28
CA THR A 361 -11.04 21.40 20.47
C THR A 361 -11.62 22.10 21.69
N ILE A 362 -11.20 23.34 21.97
CA ILE A 362 -11.74 24.09 23.11
C ILE A 362 -13.20 24.52 22.90
N GLN A 363 -13.63 24.75 21.66
CA GLN A 363 -15.04 25.06 21.37
C GLN A 363 -15.98 23.90 21.73
N HIS A 364 -15.57 22.65 21.45
CA HIS A 364 -16.43 21.49 21.56
C HIS A 364 -16.36 20.83 22.94
N GLU A 365 -15.14 20.75 23.50
CA GLU A 365 -14.82 19.87 24.62
C GLU A 365 -14.49 20.63 25.91
N PHE A 366 -14.14 21.93 25.83
CA PHE A 366 -13.78 22.72 27.00
C PHE A 366 -14.97 23.52 27.55
N ARG A 367 -15.51 23.07 28.71
CA ARG A 367 -16.72 23.64 29.34
C ARG A 367 -16.69 25.17 29.54
N PRO A 368 -15.59 25.79 30.00
CA PRO A 368 -15.56 27.24 30.21
C PRO A 368 -15.77 28.06 28.93
N VAL A 369 -15.16 27.65 27.81
CA VAL A 369 -15.35 28.32 26.51
C VAL A 369 -16.75 28.05 25.96
N LYS A 370 -17.25 26.81 26.12
CA LYS A 370 -18.62 26.44 25.73
C LYS A 370 -19.70 27.25 26.47
N ASN A 371 -19.48 27.59 27.73
CA ASN A 371 -20.40 28.42 28.49
C ASN A 371 -20.44 29.87 27.98
N ILE A 372 -19.28 30.44 27.62
CA ILE A 372 -19.19 31.79 27.04
C ILE A 372 -19.90 31.88 25.68
N LEU A 373 -19.89 30.80 24.91
CA LEU A 373 -20.63 30.68 23.63
C LEU A 373 -22.13 30.41 23.81
N ARG A 374 -22.55 29.91 24.98
CA ARG A 374 -23.95 29.56 25.29
C ARG A 374 -24.74 30.68 25.99
N GLU A 375 -24.07 31.66 26.60
CA GLU A 375 -24.68 32.86 27.22
C GLU A 375 -25.43 33.78 26.21
N GLU A 376 -25.61 33.33 24.95
CA GLU A 376 -26.26 34.07 23.85
C GLU A 376 -27.58 33.43 23.36
N ARG A 377 -28.14 32.46 24.10
CA ARG A 377 -29.48 31.92 23.85
C ARG A 377 -30.50 32.38 24.87
#